data_AF-A0A7X5SD00-F1
#
_entry.id   AF-A0A7X5SD00-F1
#
_cell.length_a   1.000
_cell.length_b   1.000
_cell.length_c   1.000
_cell.angle_alpha   90.00
_cell.angle_beta   90.00
_cell.angle_gamma   90.00
#
_symmetry.space_group_name_H-M   'P 1'
#
loop_
_entity.id
_entity.type
_entity.pdbx_description
1 polymer ?
#
loop_
_entity_poly.entity_id
_entity_poly.type
_entity_poly.pdbx_seq_one_letter_code
_entity_poly.pdbx_strand_id
1 'polypeptide(L)'
;TSAPAAAQDRGWNGPSITCSSNDNRRRECDTPFRGRAVLVENISGTRCIEGRNWGSERGRVWVDNGCRARFVDGRNGGGWGG
;
A
#
# COMPACT_ATOMS: atom_id res chain seq x y z
N THR A 1 -20.57 -20.44 6.70
CA THR A 1 -19.23 -19.93 7.06
C THR A 1 -18.70 -19.19 5.86
N SER A 2 -18.50 -17.88 5.98
CA SER A 2 -18.12 -16.99 4.89
C SER A 2 -16.81 -17.44 4.24
N ALA A 3 -16.82 -17.58 2.91
CA ALA A 3 -15.63 -17.86 2.13
C ALA A 3 -14.58 -16.74 2.33
N PRO A 4 -13.28 -17.04 2.41
CA PRO A 4 -12.27 -16.00 2.39
C PRO A 4 -12.28 -15.37 0.99
N ALA A 5 -12.80 -14.16 0.91
CA ALA A 5 -12.65 -13.32 -0.25
C ALA A 5 -11.15 -13.03 -0.46
N ALA A 6 -10.74 -13.13 -1.73
CA ALA A 6 -9.41 -12.83 -2.26
C ALA A 6 -8.38 -13.96 -2.10
N ALA A 7 -8.35 -14.84 -3.11
CA ALA A 7 -7.11 -15.03 -3.85
C ALA A 7 -6.38 -13.67 -3.96
N GLN A 8 -5.07 -13.59 -3.70
CA GLN A 8 -3.96 -13.39 -4.67
C GLN A 8 -2.65 -13.38 -3.87
N ASP A 9 -2.17 -14.58 -3.59
CA ASP A 9 -0.84 -14.94 -3.07
C ASP A 9 0.25 -14.57 -4.09
N ARG A 10 0.34 -13.29 -4.49
CA ARG A 10 1.45 -12.78 -5.31
C ARG A 10 2.65 -12.52 -4.39
N GLY A 11 3.23 -13.59 -3.85
CA GLY A 11 4.58 -13.63 -3.30
C GLY A 11 4.89 -12.67 -2.14
N TRP A 12 3.88 -12.15 -1.43
CA TRP A 12 4.08 -11.27 -0.28
C TRP A 12 3.56 -11.92 1.00
N ASN A 13 4.46 -12.59 1.73
CA ASN A 13 4.13 -13.29 2.98
C ASN A 13 4.03 -12.34 4.21
N GLY A 14 4.12 -11.02 3.99
CA GLY A 14 4.08 -10.02 5.05
C GLY A 14 2.72 -9.31 5.17
N PRO A 15 2.49 -8.56 6.27
CA PRO A 15 1.32 -7.70 6.38
C PRO A 15 1.34 -6.64 5.26
N SER A 16 0.22 -6.52 4.55
CA SER A 16 0.01 -5.53 3.48
C SER A 16 -1.24 -4.69 3.77
N ILE A 17 -1.32 -3.50 3.18
CA ILE A 17 -2.48 -2.62 3.29
C ILE A 17 -2.78 -1.96 1.95
N THR A 18 -4.05 -1.92 1.59
CA THR A 18 -4.53 -1.15 0.44
C THR A 18 -5.04 0.20 0.92
N CYS A 19 -4.48 1.29 0.41
CA CYS A 19 -4.94 2.64 0.72
C CYS A 19 -5.37 3.35 -0.58
N SER A 20 -6.54 3.98 -0.55
CA SER A 20 -7.21 4.50 -1.75
C SER A 20 -7.79 5.90 -1.53
N SER A 21 -7.39 6.85 -2.38
CA SER A 21 -8.06 8.15 -2.52
C SER A 21 -9.13 8.04 -3.60
N ASN A 22 -10.40 7.87 -3.19
CA ASN A 22 -11.51 7.77 -4.15
C ASN A 22 -12.03 9.15 -4.59
N ASP A 23 -11.98 10.13 -3.70
CA ASP A 23 -12.61 11.45 -3.89
C ASP A 23 -11.60 12.55 -4.26
N ASN A 24 -10.41 12.18 -4.75
CA ASN A 24 -9.27 13.10 -4.96
C ASN A 24 -8.85 13.91 -3.72
N ARG A 25 -9.22 13.43 -2.52
CA ARG A 25 -8.81 14.01 -1.25
C ARG A 25 -7.73 13.16 -0.61
N ARG A 26 -6.87 13.79 0.18
CA ARG A 26 -5.88 13.09 0.99
C ARG A 26 -6.58 12.10 1.93
N ARG A 27 -6.18 10.85 1.85
CA ARG A 27 -6.61 9.75 2.72
C ARG A 27 -5.38 9.19 3.42
N GLU A 28 -5.54 8.91 4.70
CA GLU A 28 -4.49 8.34 5.53
C GLU A 28 -4.95 6.97 6.03
N CYS A 29 -4.06 5.99 5.97
CA CYS A 29 -4.30 4.64 6.42
C CYS A 29 -3.21 4.24 7.42
N ASP A 30 -3.61 3.76 8.59
CA ASP A 30 -2.70 3.18 9.57
C ASP A 30 -2.17 1.84 9.04
N THR A 31 -0.85 1.69 8.99
CA THR A 31 -0.24 0.48 8.46
C THR A 31 -0.19 -0.61 9.53
N PRO A 32 -0.40 -1.90 9.19
CA PRO A 32 -0.29 -3.01 10.13
C PRO A 32 1.14 -3.31 10.60
N PHE A 33 2.12 -2.53 10.13
CA PHE A 33 3.54 -2.67 10.42
C PHE A 33 4.13 -1.33 10.89
N ARG A 34 5.33 -1.37 11.46
CA ARG A 34 6.02 -0.22 12.06
C ARG A 34 7.06 0.43 11.15
N GLY A 35 7.46 -0.24 10.07
CA GLY A 35 8.44 0.28 9.12
C GLY A 35 7.85 1.27 8.13
N ARG A 36 8.69 1.67 7.17
CA ARG A 36 8.30 2.54 6.06
C ARG A 36 7.46 1.75 5.07
N ALA A 37 6.27 2.24 4.73
CA ALA A 37 5.48 1.65 3.66
C ALA A 37 6.16 1.86 2.30
N VAL A 38 6.24 0.79 1.51
CA VAL A 38 6.66 0.80 0.11
C VAL A 38 5.50 0.38 -0.78
N LEU A 39 5.38 1.00 -1.95
CA LEU A 39 4.37 0.67 -2.93
C LEU A 39 4.78 -0.60 -3.68
N VAL A 40 3.91 -1.61 -3.69
CA VAL A 40 4.13 -2.86 -4.43
C VAL A 40 3.16 -3.08 -5.58
N GLU A 41 2.01 -2.40 -5.56
CA GLU A 41 1.03 -2.51 -6.63
C GLU A 41 0.27 -1.19 -6.77
N ASN A 42 0.19 -0.68 -8.00
CA ASN A 42 -0.71 0.42 -8.32
C ASN A 42 -2.07 -0.14 -8.76
N ILE A 43 -3.12 0.25 -8.05
CA ILE A 43 -4.50 -0.22 -8.25
C ILE A 43 -5.30 0.81 -9.05
N SER A 44 -4.99 2.11 -8.93
CA SER A 44 -5.65 3.17 -9.71
C SER A 44 -5.08 3.32 -11.11
N GLY A 45 -5.88 3.85 -12.03
CA GLY A 45 -5.37 4.36 -13.31
C GLY A 45 -4.43 5.56 -13.15
N THR A 46 -4.59 6.35 -12.07
CA THR A 46 -3.65 7.41 -11.71
C THR A 46 -2.34 6.82 -11.21
N ARG A 47 -1.20 7.30 -11.73
CA ARG A 47 0.11 6.88 -11.21
C ARG A 47 0.34 7.41 -9.80
N CYS A 48 0.61 6.49 -8.88
CA CYS A 48 1.04 6.81 -7.53
C CYS A 48 2.55 7.11 -7.52
N ILE A 49 2.89 8.38 -7.30
CA ILE A 49 4.25 8.93 -7.24
C ILE A 49 4.54 9.38 -5.80
N GLU A 50 5.61 8.84 -5.23
CA GLU A 50 6.03 9.13 -3.85
C GLU A 50 6.35 10.62 -3.69
N GLY A 51 5.90 11.23 -2.60
CA GLY A 51 6.05 12.66 -2.34
C GLY A 51 5.12 13.57 -3.13
N ARG A 52 4.42 13.06 -4.17
CA ARG A 52 3.48 13.85 -4.97
C ARG A 52 2.03 13.57 -4.59
N ASN A 53 1.61 12.32 -4.67
CA ASN A 53 0.23 11.90 -4.41
C ASN A 53 0.14 10.64 -3.55
N TRP A 54 1.27 10.19 -3.00
CA TRP A 54 1.30 9.34 -1.83
C TRP A 54 2.61 9.54 -1.07
N GLY A 55 2.64 9.08 0.17
CA GLY A 55 3.86 9.03 0.97
C GLY A 55 3.68 8.13 2.18
N SER A 56 4.79 7.81 2.85
CA SER A 56 4.79 6.95 4.02
C SER A 56 5.50 7.60 5.20
N GLU A 57 4.90 7.43 6.36
CA GLU A 57 5.41 7.82 7.68
C GLU A 57 5.46 6.58 8.59
N ARG A 58 6.07 6.69 9.77
CA ARG A 58 6.23 5.56 10.71
C ARG A 58 4.86 5.03 11.15
N GLY A 59 4.41 3.93 10.53
CA GLY A 59 3.12 3.32 10.85
C GLY A 59 1.92 3.92 10.11
N ARG A 60 2.13 4.80 9.13
CA ARG A 60 1.04 5.46 8.39
C ARG A 60 1.41 5.62 6.91
N VAL A 61 0.45 5.47 6.04
CA VAL A 61 0.57 5.81 4.61
C VAL A 61 -0.51 6.83 4.27
N TRP A 62 -0.18 7.82 3.46
CA TRP A 62 -1.16 8.74 2.91
C TRP A 62 -1.18 8.63 1.38
N VAL A 63 -2.37 8.75 0.80
CA VAL A 63 -2.61 8.78 -0.64
C VAL A 63 -3.52 9.95 -0.98
N ASP A 64 -3.36 10.54 -2.15
CA ASP A 64 -4.04 11.77 -2.55
C ASP A 64 -4.27 11.79 -4.06
N ASN A 65 -5.05 12.76 -4.55
CA ASN A 65 -5.25 13.00 -5.99
C ASN A 65 -5.62 11.73 -6.80
N GLY A 66 -6.46 10.87 -6.24
CA GLY A 66 -6.94 9.66 -6.95
C GLY A 66 -5.96 8.48 -6.94
N CYS A 67 -4.84 8.57 -6.23
CA CYS A 67 -3.92 7.46 -6.05
C CYS A 67 -4.55 6.34 -5.20
N ARG A 68 -4.48 5.11 -5.70
CA ARG A 68 -4.87 3.88 -5.02
C ARG A 68 -3.79 2.84 -5.22
N ALA A 69 -3.24 2.33 -4.13
CA ALA A 69 -2.14 1.39 -4.20
C ALA A 69 -2.13 0.43 -3.00
N ARG A 70 -1.43 -0.69 -3.20
CA ARG A 70 -1.09 -1.63 -2.14
C ARG A 70 0.30 -1.33 -1.62
N PHE A 71 0.39 -1.27 -0.30
CA PHE A 71 1.59 -0.94 0.43
C PHE A 71 1.95 -2.04 1.39
N VAL A 72 3.24 -2.13 1.67
CA VAL A 72 3.81 -3.17 2.50
C VAL A 72 5.00 -2.64 3.30
N ASP A 73 5.43 -3.38 4.31
CA ASP A 73 6.59 -3.01 5.11
C ASP A 73 7.88 -3.10 4.27
N GLY A 74 8.59 -1.98 4.10
CA GLY A 74 9.84 -1.93 3.34
C GLY A 74 10.97 -2.78 3.90
N ARG A 75 10.90 -3.21 5.18
CA ARG A 75 11.88 -4.15 5.77
C ARG A 75 11.54 -5.60 5.40
N ASN A 76 10.25 -5.94 5.30
CA ASN A 76 9.80 -7.21 4.75
C ASN A 76 9.80 -7.25 3.22
N GLY A 77 9.96 -6.10 2.54
CA GLY A 77 9.90 -6.01 1.08
C GLY A 77 11.17 -6.19 0.32
N GLY A 78 12.25 -6.48 1.05
CA GLY A 78 13.55 -6.82 0.49
C GLY A 78 13.65 -8.26 -0.04
N GLY A 79 12.55 -8.90 -0.44
CA GLY A 79 12.55 -10.25 -1.01
C GLY A 79 12.98 -10.34 -2.48
N TRP A 80 13.74 -9.36 -2.99
CA TRP A 80 14.34 -9.40 -4.33
C TRP A 80 15.84 -9.65 -4.18
N GLY A 81 16.27 -10.92 -4.11
CA GLY A 81 17.69 -11.26 -4.03
C GLY A 81 17.97 -12.69 -3.61
N GLY A 82 17.77 -13.63 -4.54
CA GLY A 82 18.38 -14.95 -4.57
C GLY A 82 18.75 -15.25 -6.01
#